data_AF-A0A137Q020-F1
#
_entry.id   AF-A0A137Q020-F1
#
_cell.length_a   1.000
_cell.length_b   1.000
_cell.length_c   1.000
_cell.angle_alpha   90.00
_cell.angle_beta   90.00
_cell.angle_gamma   90.00
#
_symmetry.space_group_name_H-M   'P 1'
#
loop_
_entity.id
_entity.type
_entity.pdbx_description
1 polymer ?
#
loop_
_entity_poly.entity_id
_entity_poly.type
_entity_poly.pdbx_seq_one_letter_code
_entity_poly.pdbx_strand_id
1 'polypeptide(L)'
;MFSGTFAEAGKASSEHPIIVHVQGTSRSCVEKALDFAYTTQPPTFERTDSDTDIALEMLALANSWFMTELHHVLQNCIIRLKMVHTFNVDAVLVAAENARATKLVDYCKRFIEKNMEQVERARQQGQENVAESET
;
A
#
# COMPACT_ATOMS: atom_id res chain seq x y z
N MET A 1 -12.61 -0.44 25.02
CA MET A 1 -12.15 -0.20 26.39
C MET A 1 -10.80 -0.89 26.52
N PHE A 2 -9.70 -0.14 26.45
CA PHE A 2 -8.34 -0.70 26.58
C PHE A 2 -7.96 -0.69 28.07
N SER A 3 -8.10 -1.82 28.74
CA SER A 3 -7.68 -2.02 30.12
C SER A 3 -6.38 -2.82 30.13
N GLY A 4 -5.26 -2.11 30.05
CA GLY A 4 -3.92 -2.61 30.33
C GLY A 4 -3.18 -1.52 31.08
N THR A 5 -2.60 -1.86 32.24
CA THR A 5 -1.76 -0.96 33.02
C THR A 5 -0.60 -0.48 32.15
N PHE A 6 -0.64 0.78 31.72
CA PHE A 6 0.50 1.47 31.14
C PHE A 6 1.57 1.59 32.23
N ALA A 7 2.49 0.63 32.27
CA ALA A 7 3.81 0.89 32.80
C ALA A 7 4.47 1.81 31.77
N GLU A 8 4.65 3.08 32.13
CA GLU A 8 5.45 4.03 31.37
C GLU A 8 6.80 3.35 31.10
N ALA A 9 7.02 2.91 29.85
CA ALA A 9 8.31 2.36 29.47
C ALA A 9 9.33 3.45 29.81
N GLY A 10 10.25 3.16 30.72
CA GLY A 10 11.24 4.14 31.18
C GLY A 10 11.99 4.77 29.98
N LYS A 11 12.68 5.88 30.22
CA LYS A 11 13.45 6.57 29.17
C LYS A 11 14.25 5.56 28.35
N ALA A 12 13.94 5.47 27.05
CA ALA A 12 14.71 4.67 26.12
C ALA A 12 16.18 5.10 26.22
N SER A 13 17.06 4.13 26.47
CA SER A 13 18.50 4.32 26.47
C SER A 13 19.13 3.36 25.47
N SER A 14 20.36 3.63 25.06
CA SER A 14 21.12 2.72 24.19
C SER A 14 21.31 1.32 24.80
N GLU A 15 21.27 1.21 26.12
CA GLU A 15 21.42 -0.05 26.85
C GLU A 15 20.08 -0.80 27.00
N HIS A 16 18.96 -0.07 26.93
CA HIS A 16 17.60 -0.62 27.07
C HIS A 16 16.69 -0.02 25.99
N PRO A 17 16.82 -0.47 24.72
CA PRO A 17 16.00 0.03 23.63
C PRO A 17 14.55 -0.44 23.79
N ILE A 18 13.60 0.43 23.43
CA ILE A 18 12.20 0.03 23.28
C ILE A 18 12.08 -0.72 21.96
N ILE A 19 11.75 -2.01 22.03
CA ILE A 19 11.57 -2.86 20.85
C ILE A 19 10.08 -2.85 20.47
N VAL A 20 9.78 -2.37 19.27
CA VAL A 20 8.43 -2.42 18.69
C VAL A 20 8.44 -3.42 17.54
N HIS A 21 7.65 -4.48 17.67
CA HIS A 21 7.50 -5.49 16.62
C HIS A 21 6.42 -5.06 15.64
N VAL A 22 6.82 -4.75 14.41
CA VAL A 22 5.90 -4.48 13.28
C VAL A 22 5.68 -5.81 12.55
N GLN A 23 4.43 -6.29 12.49
CA GLN A 23 4.06 -7.54 11.84
C GLN A 23 3.30 -7.28 10.55
N GLY A 24 3.45 -8.18 9.56
CA GLY A 24 2.69 -8.12 8.31
C GLY A 24 3.08 -6.95 7.40
N THR A 25 4.30 -6.41 7.56
CA THR A 25 4.82 -5.35 6.72
C THR A 25 6.27 -5.63 6.33
N SER A 26 6.62 -5.44 5.07
CA SER A 26 7.97 -5.59 4.56
C SER A 26 8.89 -4.55 5.21
N ARG A 27 10.16 -4.95 5.38
CA ARG A 27 11.20 -4.07 5.91
C ARG A 27 11.35 -2.80 5.07
N SER A 28 11.29 -2.92 3.73
CA SER A 28 11.45 -1.79 2.82
C SER A 28 10.32 -0.76 2.98
N CYS A 29 9.08 -1.23 3.19
CA CYS A 29 7.95 -0.36 3.48
C CYS A 29 8.17 0.46 4.76
N VAL A 30 8.62 -0.19 5.85
CA VAL A 30 8.90 0.48 7.12
C VAL A 30 10.03 1.50 6.97
N GLU A 31 11.13 1.13 6.31
CA GLU A 31 12.27 2.04 6.08
C GLU A 31 11.84 3.29 5.32
N LYS A 32 11.11 3.14 4.19
CA LYS A 32 10.62 4.28 3.41
C LYS A 32 9.61 5.15 4.19
N ALA A 33 8.77 4.55 5.03
CA ALA A 33 7.83 5.30 5.87
C ALA A 33 8.56 6.12 6.95
N LEU A 34 9.60 5.55 7.57
CA LEU A 34 10.46 6.25 8.52
C LEU A 34 11.26 7.36 7.83
N ASP A 35 11.82 7.09 6.65
CA ASP A 35 12.52 8.11 5.86
C ASP A 35 11.60 9.30 5.57
N PHE A 36 10.34 9.06 5.19
CA PHE A 36 9.36 10.13 5.02
C PHE A 36 9.12 10.89 6.34
N ALA A 37 8.99 10.19 7.46
CA ALA A 37 8.75 10.82 8.76
C ALA A 37 9.90 11.76 9.18
N TYR A 38 11.15 11.41 8.87
CA TYR A 38 12.32 12.23 9.22
C TYR A 38 12.69 13.29 8.18
N THR A 39 12.43 13.05 6.90
CA THR A 39 12.88 13.93 5.81
C THR A 39 11.76 14.74 5.17
N THR A 40 10.49 14.35 5.37
CA THR A 40 9.31 14.85 4.65
C THR A 40 9.37 14.68 3.13
N GLN A 41 10.34 13.90 2.60
CA GLN A 41 10.48 13.67 1.18
C GLN A 41 9.61 12.51 0.71
N PRO A 42 8.86 12.66 -0.41
CA PRO A 42 8.05 11.59 -0.96
C PRO A 42 8.89 10.34 -1.27
N PRO A 43 8.38 9.13 -0.99
CA PRO A 43 9.05 7.90 -1.36
C PRO A 43 9.20 7.79 -2.88
N THR A 44 10.36 7.29 -3.31
CA THR A 44 10.67 7.02 -4.72
C THR A 44 10.33 5.57 -5.07
N PHE A 45 9.82 5.40 -6.29
CA PHE A 45 9.43 4.12 -6.88
C PHE A 45 9.83 4.09 -8.35
N GLU A 46 10.29 2.94 -8.81
CA GLU A 46 10.52 2.62 -10.22
C GLU A 46 9.30 1.82 -10.68
N ARG A 47 8.62 2.23 -11.76
CA ARG A 47 7.31 1.70 -12.18
C ARG A 47 7.34 0.18 -12.52
N THR A 48 7.43 -0.65 -11.50
CA THR A 48 7.55 -2.10 -11.50
C THR A 48 6.41 -2.68 -10.66
N ASP A 49 6.07 -3.94 -10.88
CA ASP A 49 5.00 -4.60 -10.12
C ASP A 49 5.39 -4.70 -8.63
N SER A 50 6.65 -5.00 -8.34
CA SER A 50 7.18 -5.03 -6.98
C SER A 50 7.07 -3.68 -6.26
N ASP A 51 7.34 -2.56 -6.96
CA ASP A 51 7.18 -1.24 -6.35
C ASP A 51 5.71 -0.83 -6.20
N THR A 52 4.83 -1.35 -7.06
CA THR A 52 3.39 -1.20 -6.89
C THR A 52 2.94 -1.90 -5.61
N ASP A 53 3.39 -3.13 -5.37
CA ASP A 53 3.10 -3.87 -4.14
C ASP A 53 3.63 -3.15 -2.89
N ILE A 54 4.87 -2.66 -2.93
CA ILE A 54 5.44 -1.86 -1.83
C ILE A 54 4.64 -0.58 -1.61
N ALA A 55 4.23 0.12 -2.67
CA ALA A 55 3.44 1.34 -2.54
C ALA A 55 2.05 1.07 -1.92
N LEU A 56 1.41 -0.04 -2.25
CA LEU A 56 0.14 -0.46 -1.67
C LEU A 56 0.29 -0.90 -0.20
N GLU A 57 1.38 -1.60 0.12
CA GLU A 57 1.71 -1.97 1.49
C GLU A 57 1.98 -0.74 2.35
N MET A 58 2.76 0.22 1.84
CA MET A 58 2.99 1.52 2.47
C MET A 58 1.68 2.30 2.67
N LEU A 59 0.74 2.19 1.74
CA LEU A 59 -0.56 2.87 1.84
C LEU A 59 -1.39 2.30 3.01
N ALA A 60 -1.40 0.98 3.17
CA ALA A 60 -2.03 0.31 4.29
C ALA A 60 -1.33 0.67 5.62
N LEU A 61 0.02 0.68 5.64
CA LEU A 61 0.80 1.07 6.80
C LEU A 61 0.51 2.51 7.21
N ALA A 62 0.55 3.46 6.28
CA ALA A 62 0.29 4.87 6.53
C ALA A 62 -1.11 5.11 7.12
N ASN A 63 -2.11 4.36 6.65
CA ASN A 63 -3.45 4.38 7.25
C ASN A 63 -3.43 3.84 8.70
N SER A 64 -2.73 2.72 8.95
CA SER A 64 -2.66 2.11 10.29
C SER A 64 -1.90 2.96 11.31
N TRP A 65 -0.88 3.71 10.87
CA TRP A 65 -0.04 4.57 11.71
C TRP A 65 -0.56 6.01 11.77
N PHE A 66 -1.73 6.29 11.18
CA PHE A 66 -2.33 7.62 11.10
C PHE A 66 -1.42 8.68 10.44
N MET A 67 -0.58 8.26 9.49
CA MET A 67 0.29 9.15 8.71
C MET A 67 -0.48 9.74 7.52
N THR A 68 -1.38 10.70 7.79
CA THR A 68 -2.29 11.27 6.78
C THR A 68 -1.59 11.88 5.58
N GLU A 69 -0.49 12.60 5.80
CA GLU A 69 0.27 13.23 4.71
C GLU A 69 0.93 12.19 3.80
N LEU A 70 1.57 11.16 4.39
CA LEU A 70 2.15 10.06 3.63
C LEU A 70 1.07 9.31 2.84
N HIS A 71 -0.09 9.07 3.46
CA HIS A 71 -1.23 8.40 2.83
C HIS A 71 -1.72 9.17 1.59
N HIS A 72 -1.83 10.50 1.66
CA HIS A 72 -2.16 11.33 0.50
C HIS A 72 -1.06 11.35 -0.57
N VAL A 73 0.21 11.42 -0.15
CA VAL A 73 1.37 11.41 -1.06
C VAL A 73 1.43 10.09 -1.84
N LEU A 74 1.22 8.95 -1.17
CA LEU A 74 1.25 7.63 -1.80
C LEU A 74 0.16 7.48 -2.85
N GLN A 75 -1.08 7.91 -2.57
CA GLN A 75 -2.16 7.92 -3.56
C GLN A 75 -1.76 8.73 -4.81
N ASN A 76 -1.13 9.90 -4.62
CA ASN A 76 -0.65 10.71 -5.74
C ASN A 76 0.49 10.04 -6.52
N CYS A 77 1.43 9.39 -5.83
CA CYS A 77 2.53 8.68 -6.46
C CYS A 77 2.03 7.53 -7.33
N ILE A 78 1.15 6.66 -6.81
CA ILE A 78 0.58 5.52 -7.53
C ILE A 78 -0.12 5.98 -8.81
N ILE A 79 -0.94 7.02 -8.72
CA ILE A 79 -1.67 7.59 -9.86
C ILE A 79 -0.70 8.23 -10.87
N ARG A 80 0.22 9.09 -10.42
CA ARG A 80 1.14 9.83 -11.29
C ARG A 80 2.10 8.91 -12.03
N LEU A 81 2.56 7.86 -11.38
CA LEU A 81 3.48 6.87 -11.95
C LEU A 81 2.77 5.84 -12.84
N LYS A 82 1.44 5.91 -13.00
CA LYS A 82 0.64 4.97 -13.80
C LYS A 82 0.92 3.52 -13.41
N MET A 83 0.94 3.25 -12.11
CA MET A 83 1.11 1.90 -11.53
C MET A 83 -0.15 1.06 -11.68
N VAL A 84 -1.30 1.68 -11.95
CA VAL A 84 -2.56 0.99 -12.25
C VAL A 84 -2.66 0.68 -13.74
N HIS A 85 -2.96 -0.57 -14.06
CA HIS A 85 -3.17 -1.09 -15.40
C HIS A 85 -4.25 -2.19 -15.42
N THR A 86 -4.63 -2.64 -16.62
CA THR A 86 -5.76 -3.56 -16.83
C THR A 86 -5.66 -4.86 -16.04
N PHE A 87 -4.45 -5.42 -15.89
CA PHE A 87 -4.23 -6.68 -15.17
C PHE A 87 -4.20 -6.55 -13.64
N ASN A 88 -3.96 -5.36 -13.07
CA ASN A 88 -3.83 -5.19 -11.62
C ASN A 88 -4.90 -4.28 -11.00
N VAL A 89 -5.73 -3.60 -11.80
CA VAL A 89 -6.67 -2.58 -11.30
C VAL A 89 -7.63 -3.10 -10.24
N ASP A 90 -8.07 -4.35 -10.33
CA ASP A 90 -8.96 -4.96 -9.33
C ASP A 90 -8.22 -5.20 -8.00
N ALA A 91 -6.99 -5.71 -8.05
CA ALA A 91 -6.17 -5.91 -6.86
C ALA A 91 -5.84 -4.56 -6.19
N VAL A 92 -5.46 -3.55 -6.99
CA VAL A 92 -5.21 -2.19 -6.52
C VAL A 92 -6.47 -1.58 -5.90
N LEU A 93 -7.64 -1.78 -6.51
CA LEU A 93 -8.90 -1.27 -5.98
C LEU A 93 -9.21 -1.87 -4.60
N VAL A 94 -9.10 -3.19 -4.45
CA VAL A 94 -9.30 -3.86 -3.17
C VAL A 94 -8.32 -3.34 -2.10
N ALA A 95 -7.05 -3.21 -2.44
CA ALA A 95 -6.04 -2.66 -1.54
C ALA A 95 -6.35 -1.21 -1.13
N ALA A 96 -6.79 -0.38 -2.09
CA ALA A 96 -7.17 1.01 -1.85
C ALA A 96 -8.42 1.12 -0.95
N GLU A 97 -9.43 0.27 -1.13
CA GLU A 97 -10.62 0.23 -0.29
C GLU A 97 -10.28 -0.17 1.15
N ASN A 98 -9.46 -1.21 1.32
CA ASN A 98 -8.98 -1.64 2.64
C ASN A 98 -8.16 -0.56 3.35
N ALA A 99 -7.33 0.18 2.61
CA ALA A 99 -6.53 1.29 3.13
C ALA A 99 -7.30 2.62 3.24
N ARG A 100 -8.62 2.64 2.93
CA ARG A 100 -9.47 3.84 2.91
C ARG A 100 -8.91 4.98 2.04
N ALA A 101 -8.24 4.62 0.95
CA ALA A 101 -7.60 5.53 0.02
C ALA A 101 -8.59 6.05 -1.04
N THR A 102 -9.48 6.94 -0.62
CA THR A 102 -10.62 7.42 -1.43
C THR A 102 -10.23 7.93 -2.82
N LYS A 103 -9.13 8.69 -2.92
CA LYS A 103 -8.66 9.24 -4.21
C LYS A 103 -8.21 8.12 -5.16
N LEU A 104 -7.55 7.10 -4.63
CA LEU A 104 -7.12 5.95 -5.43
C LEU A 104 -8.31 5.05 -5.82
N VAL A 105 -9.28 4.87 -4.91
CA VAL A 105 -10.54 4.16 -5.21
C VAL A 105 -11.28 4.81 -6.37
N ASP A 106 -11.49 6.13 -6.31
CA ASP A 106 -12.15 6.89 -7.37
C ASP A 106 -11.40 6.80 -8.70
N TYR A 107 -10.07 6.83 -8.64
CA TYR A 107 -9.22 6.66 -9.81
C TYR A 107 -9.39 5.28 -10.44
N CYS A 108 -9.34 4.20 -9.64
CA CYS A 108 -9.51 2.83 -10.13
C CYS A 108 -10.90 2.62 -10.75
N LYS A 109 -11.97 3.12 -10.12
CA LYS A 109 -13.33 3.03 -10.68
C LYS A 109 -13.43 3.71 -12.04
N ARG A 110 -12.91 4.93 -12.17
CA ARG A 110 -12.85 5.65 -13.45
C ARG A 110 -11.96 4.95 -14.47
N PHE A 111 -10.89 4.29 -14.04
CA PHE A 111 -10.03 3.53 -14.93
C PHE A 111 -10.79 2.32 -15.50
N ILE A 112 -11.52 1.57 -14.67
CA ILE A 112 -12.34 0.43 -15.09
C ILE A 112 -13.42 0.89 -16.06
N GLU A 113 -14.16 1.95 -15.73
CA GLU A 113 -15.22 2.50 -16.60
C GLU A 113 -14.69 2.88 -17.99
N LYS A 114 -13.50 3.48 -18.05
CA LYS A 114 -12.88 3.91 -19.32
C LYS A 114 -12.28 2.76 -20.13
N ASN A 115 -11.93 1.65 -19.49
CA ASN A 115 -11.22 0.53 -20.12
C ASN A 115 -11.98 -0.79 -19.97
N MET A 116 -13.32 -0.73 -19.90
CA MET A 116 -14.18 -1.85 -19.52
C MET A 116 -13.88 -3.11 -20.34
N GLU A 117 -13.83 -2.98 -21.67
CA GLU A 117 -13.54 -4.11 -22.56
C GLU A 117 -12.15 -4.71 -22.34
N GLN A 118 -11.11 -3.87 -22.13
CA GLN A 118 -9.75 -4.38 -21.92
C GLN A 118 -9.61 -5.04 -20.55
N VAL A 119 -10.26 -4.50 -19.53
CA VAL A 119 -10.27 -5.08 -18.17
C VAL A 119 -11.01 -6.41 -18.17
N GLU A 120 -12.16 -6.53 -18.83
CA GLU A 120 -12.89 -7.79 -18.95
C GLU A 120 -12.08 -8.88 -19.66
N ARG A 121 -11.41 -8.53 -20.76
CA ARG A 121 -10.49 -9.46 -21.44
C ARG A 121 -9.33 -9.90 -20.55
N ALA A 122 -8.73 -8.97 -19.80
CA ALA A 122 -7.65 -9.28 -18.88
C ALA A 122 -8.11 -10.23 -17.76
N ARG A 123 -9.34 -10.06 -17.24
CA ARG A 123 -9.94 -10.94 -16.23
C ARG A 123 -10.15 -12.37 -16.78
N GLN A 124 -10.63 -12.50 -18.01
CA GLN A 124 -10.82 -13.80 -18.67
C GLN A 124 -9.50 -14.54 -18.87
N GLN A 125 -8.47 -13.85 -19.38
CA GLN A 125 -7.13 -14.40 -19.55
C GLN A 125 -6.49 -14.83 -18.23
N GLY A 126 -6.73 -14.08 -17.15
CA GLY A 126 -6.28 -14.45 -15.81
C GLY A 126 -6.91 -15.75 -15.29
N GLN A 127 -8.18 -16.02 -15.62
CA GLN A 127 -8.89 -17.22 -15.19
C GLN A 127 -8.47 -18.47 -15.99
N GLU A 128 -8.23 -18.32 -17.30
CA GLU A 128 -7.77 -19.42 -18.16
C GLU A 128 -6.37 -19.91 -17.75
N ASN A 129 -5.45 -19.00 -17.46
CA ASN A 129 -4.08 -19.35 -17.03
C ASN A 129 -4.03 -20.10 -15.68
N VAL A 130 -4.96 -19.83 -14.76
CA VAL A 130 -5.05 -20.54 -13.48
C VAL A 130 -5.63 -21.94 -13.68
N ALA A 131 -6.61 -22.11 -14.58
CA ALA A 131 -7.20 -23.41 -14.87
C ALA A 131 -6.23 -24.38 -15.57
N GLU A 132 -5.33 -23.88 -16.44
CA GLU A 132 -4.33 -24.71 -17.12
C GLU A 132 -3.14 -25.11 -16.24
N SER A 133 -2.86 -24.37 -15.17
CA SER A 133 -1.75 -24.67 -14.24
C SER A 133 -2.14 -25.65 -13.11
N GLU A 134 -3.41 -26.06 -13.04
CA GLU A 134 -3.92 -27.07 -12.10
C GLU A 134 -4.13 -28.47 -12.73
N THR A 135 -3.74 -28.66 -13.99
CA THR A 135 -3.75 -29.96 -14.73
C THR A 135 -2.36 -30.47 -15.06
#